data_AF-A0A7Z8JZG9-F1
#
_entry.id   AF-A0A7Z8JZG9-F1
#
_cell.length_a   1.000
_cell.length_b   1.000
_cell.length_c   1.000
_cell.angle_alpha   90.00
_cell.angle_beta   90.00
_cell.angle_gamma   90.00
#
_symmetry.space_group_name_H-M   'P 1'
#
loop_
_entity.id
_entity.type
_entity.pdbx_description
1 polymer ?
#
loop_
_entity_poly.entity_id
_entity_poly.type
_entity_poly.pdbx_seq_one_letter_code
_entity_poly.pdbx_strand_id
1 'polypeptide(L)'
;MVNRRVRAAVVLVALSALALSGCGGGGGATADDLDASRDEVLDAARQVLPGVVDALGAQVQDAYGEFDMGGDGIVDRRRYTVTVIATGAQADTDDLVAALEDAGVTDVRVNPIGGAAGQRDGLDVSGSDPGGRDMSVSVSGPYLEVADGVAREAAREDVDLG
;
A
#
# COMPACT_ATOMS: atom_id res chain seq x y z
N MET A 1 -31.47 -44.14 28.51
CA MET A 1 -30.47 -44.91 27.73
C MET A 1 -30.94 -45.00 26.28
N VAL A 2 -30.42 -44.14 25.40
CA VAL A 2 -30.24 -44.42 23.96
C VAL A 2 -29.03 -43.59 23.53
N ASN A 3 -27.92 -44.28 23.29
CA ASN A 3 -26.71 -43.71 22.69
C ASN A 3 -27.00 -43.31 21.25
N ARG A 4 -26.80 -42.03 20.91
CA ARG A 4 -26.56 -41.62 19.52
C ARG A 4 -25.24 -40.87 19.45
N ARG A 5 -24.20 -41.63 19.14
CA ARG A 5 -22.96 -41.12 18.56
C ARG A 5 -23.31 -40.49 17.22
N VAL A 6 -23.25 -39.16 17.13
CA VAL A 6 -23.25 -38.47 15.84
C VAL A 6 -21.83 -38.02 15.58
N ARG A 7 -21.37 -38.46 14.41
CA ARG A 7 -20.00 -38.45 13.92
C ARG A 7 -19.50 -37.02 13.76
N ALA A 8 -18.27 -36.79 14.18
CA ALA A 8 -17.49 -35.61 13.86
C ALA A 8 -17.40 -35.44 12.35
N ALA A 9 -17.88 -34.30 11.83
CA ALA A 9 -17.58 -33.84 10.50
C ALA A 9 -16.51 -32.75 10.65
N VAL A 10 -15.25 -33.16 10.54
CA VAL A 10 -14.12 -32.24 10.37
C VAL A 10 -14.24 -31.70 8.95
N VAL A 11 -14.71 -30.46 8.83
CA VAL A 11 -14.62 -29.71 7.57
C VAL A 11 -13.17 -29.25 7.46
N LEU A 12 -12.38 -30.05 6.75
CA LEU A 12 -11.09 -29.64 6.21
C LEU A 12 -11.35 -28.52 5.20
N VAL A 13 -11.24 -27.26 5.65
CA VAL A 13 -11.04 -26.15 4.73
C VAL A 13 -9.66 -26.34 4.14
N ALA A 14 -9.62 -26.80 2.88
CA ALA A 14 -8.41 -26.83 2.09
C ALA A 14 -7.94 -25.39 1.90
N LEU A 15 -7.02 -24.95 2.76
CA LEU A 15 -6.12 -23.84 2.51
C LEU A 15 -5.44 -24.13 1.17
N SER A 16 -5.96 -23.53 0.11
CA SER A 16 -5.26 -23.43 -1.15
C SER A 16 -4.16 -22.38 -0.95
N ALA A 17 -3.12 -22.78 -0.22
CA ALA A 17 -1.83 -22.13 -0.30
C ALA A 17 -1.39 -22.31 -1.76
N LEU A 18 -1.66 -21.30 -2.58
CA LEU A 18 -0.91 -21.07 -3.80
C LEU A 18 0.52 -20.83 -3.35
N ALA A 19 1.23 -21.95 -3.20
CA ALA A 19 2.67 -22.01 -3.19
C ALA A 19 3.11 -21.40 -4.51
N LEU A 20 3.49 -20.13 -4.47
CA LEU A 20 4.44 -19.54 -5.41
C LEU A 20 5.78 -20.26 -5.17
N SER A 21 5.86 -21.49 -5.65
CA SER A 21 7.11 -22.18 -5.93
C SER A 21 7.77 -21.47 -7.12
N GLY A 22 8.33 -20.29 -6.85
CA GLY A 22 9.35 -19.66 -7.68
C GLY A 22 10.66 -20.40 -7.44
N CYS A 23 10.91 -21.37 -8.32
CA CYS A 23 12.13 -22.14 -8.42
C CYS A 23 13.35 -21.22 -8.63
N GLY A 24 14.50 -21.58 -8.08
CA GLY A 24 15.69 -20.74 -8.03
C GLY A 24 16.21 -20.26 -9.39
N GLY A 25 16.55 -18.99 -9.42
CA GLY A 25 17.36 -18.34 -10.45
C GLY A 25 17.66 -16.93 -9.94
N GLY A 26 18.93 -16.54 -9.90
CA GLY A 26 19.32 -15.17 -9.54
C GLY A 26 18.93 -14.16 -10.63
N GLY A 27 17.63 -14.04 -10.91
CA GLY A 27 17.04 -13.11 -11.85
C GLY A 27 16.02 -12.28 -11.09
N GLY A 28 16.22 -10.97 -11.06
CA GLY A 28 15.29 -10.05 -10.42
C GLY A 28 13.89 -10.05 -11.07
N ALA A 29 13.02 -9.23 -10.50
CA ALA A 29 11.70 -8.88 -11.00
C ALA A 29 11.75 -8.49 -12.47
N THR A 30 10.83 -9.06 -13.22
CA THR A 30 10.57 -8.79 -14.62
C THR A 30 9.67 -7.56 -14.80
N ALA A 31 9.44 -7.14 -16.04
CA ALA A 31 8.46 -6.09 -16.33
C ALA A 31 7.05 -6.50 -15.85
N ASP A 32 6.66 -7.76 -16.05
CA ASP A 32 5.36 -8.28 -15.62
C ASP A 32 5.19 -8.24 -14.09
N ASP A 33 6.27 -8.46 -13.33
CA ASP A 33 6.25 -8.36 -11.86
C ASP A 33 6.07 -6.90 -11.40
N LEU A 34 6.68 -5.96 -12.12
CA LEU A 34 6.50 -4.52 -11.88
C LEU A 34 5.06 -4.09 -12.20
N ASP A 35 4.52 -4.51 -13.34
CA ASP A 35 3.15 -4.22 -13.74
C ASP A 35 2.14 -4.81 -12.73
N ALA A 36 2.35 -6.04 -12.27
CA ALA A 36 1.53 -6.67 -11.25
C ALA A 36 1.56 -5.89 -9.92
N SER A 37 2.75 -5.46 -9.49
CA SER A 37 2.90 -4.64 -8.27
C SER A 37 2.23 -3.28 -8.42
N ARG A 38 2.34 -2.65 -9.59
CA ARG A 38 1.68 -1.38 -9.90
C ARG A 38 0.16 -1.52 -9.81
N ASP A 39 -0.41 -2.55 -10.43
CA ASP A 39 -1.86 -2.77 -10.43
C ASP A 39 -2.38 -3.06 -9.01
N GLU A 40 -1.66 -3.86 -8.22
CA GLU A 40 -1.99 -4.12 -6.81
C GLU A 40 -2.03 -2.82 -5.98
N VAL A 41 -1.01 -1.97 -6.14
CA VAL A 41 -0.94 -0.69 -5.41
C VAL A 41 -2.01 0.28 -5.88
N LEU A 42 -2.31 0.35 -7.18
CA LEU A 42 -3.38 1.19 -7.72
C LEU A 42 -4.74 0.78 -7.17
N ASP A 43 -5.02 -0.51 -7.12
CA ASP A 43 -6.29 -1.03 -6.59
C ASP A 43 -6.42 -0.79 -5.09
N ALA A 44 -5.33 -0.92 -4.33
CA ALA A 44 -5.32 -0.56 -2.91
C ALA A 44 -5.48 0.95 -2.69
N ALA A 45 -4.81 1.77 -3.49
CA ALA A 45 -4.89 3.23 -3.40
C ALA A 45 -6.32 3.73 -3.62
N ARG A 46 -7.03 3.21 -4.62
CA ARG A 46 -8.45 3.52 -4.88
C ARG A 46 -9.38 3.13 -3.72
N GLN A 47 -9.03 2.09 -2.97
CA GLN A 47 -9.83 1.62 -1.84
C GLN A 47 -9.56 2.41 -0.56
N VAL A 48 -8.32 2.88 -0.37
CA VAL A 48 -7.86 3.45 0.90
C VAL A 48 -7.85 4.98 0.87
N LEU A 49 -7.23 5.58 -0.14
CA LEU A 49 -6.90 7.01 -0.14
C LEU A 49 -8.13 7.93 -0.12
N PRO A 50 -9.23 7.67 -0.86
CA PRO A 50 -10.42 8.51 -0.78
C PRO A 50 -11.01 8.58 0.64
N GLY A 51 -11.06 7.43 1.34
CA GLY A 51 -11.60 7.37 2.70
C GLY A 51 -10.74 8.11 3.71
N VAL A 52 -9.40 8.02 3.59
CA VAL A 52 -8.47 8.75 4.46
C VAL A 52 -8.59 10.27 4.23
N VAL A 53 -8.65 10.72 2.97
CA VAL A 53 -8.79 12.15 2.64
C VAL A 53 -10.11 12.72 3.15
N ASP A 54 -11.21 11.99 2.98
CA ASP A 54 -12.54 12.41 3.46
C ASP A 54 -12.59 12.48 4.99
N ALA A 55 -12.04 11.48 5.69
CA ALA A 55 -11.96 11.46 7.15
C ALA A 55 -11.18 12.66 7.72
N LEU A 56 -10.19 13.15 6.97
CA LEU A 56 -9.38 14.32 7.35
C LEU A 56 -10.02 15.65 6.93
N GLY A 57 -11.21 15.62 6.33
CA GLY A 57 -11.94 16.79 5.86
C GLY A 57 -11.18 17.55 4.76
N ALA A 58 -10.33 16.85 4.02
CA ALA A 58 -9.45 17.43 3.02
C ALA A 58 -10.02 17.27 1.60
N GLN A 59 -9.42 17.96 0.63
CA GLN A 59 -9.78 17.85 -0.79
C GLN A 59 -8.55 17.41 -1.58
N VAL A 60 -8.74 16.45 -2.48
CA VAL A 60 -7.70 16.03 -3.42
C VAL A 60 -7.36 17.20 -4.35
N GLN A 61 -6.13 17.66 -4.30
CA GLN A 61 -5.57 18.61 -5.26
C GLN A 61 -4.95 17.87 -6.45
N ASP A 62 -4.26 16.77 -6.16
CA ASP A 62 -3.48 16.01 -7.13
C ASP A 62 -3.35 14.56 -6.66
N ALA A 63 -3.31 13.63 -7.60
CA ALA A 63 -3.16 12.20 -7.35
C ALA A 63 -2.33 11.58 -8.47
N TYR A 64 -1.25 10.91 -8.10
CA TYR A 64 -0.32 10.37 -9.06
C TYR A 64 0.38 9.12 -8.56
N GLY A 65 0.85 8.31 -9.49
CA GLY A 65 1.62 7.11 -9.22
C GLY A 65 2.97 7.16 -9.91
N GLU A 66 4.00 6.59 -9.29
CA GLU A 66 5.32 6.47 -9.90
C GLU A 66 6.12 5.33 -9.29
N PHE A 67 7.10 4.83 -10.05
CA PHE A 67 8.14 3.96 -9.52
C PHE A 67 9.27 4.80 -8.93
N ASP A 68 9.52 4.65 -7.63
CA ASP A 68 10.70 5.21 -6.96
C ASP A 68 11.89 4.23 -7.11
N MET A 69 13.08 4.80 -7.30
CA MET A 69 14.36 4.06 -7.35
C MET A 69 14.92 3.73 -5.97
N GLY A 70 14.25 4.14 -4.88
CA GLY A 70 14.72 3.94 -3.52
C GLY A 70 15.82 4.92 -3.15
N GLY A 71 15.59 5.70 -2.10
CA GLY A 71 16.52 6.73 -1.62
C GLY A 71 17.84 6.20 -1.03
N ASP A 72 18.11 4.90 -1.10
CA ASP A 72 19.31 4.27 -0.55
C ASP A 72 20.39 3.97 -1.60
N GLY A 73 20.17 4.41 -2.86
CA GLY A 73 21.17 4.34 -3.93
C GLY A 73 21.32 2.96 -4.57
N ILE A 74 20.44 2.00 -4.26
CA ILE A 74 20.41 0.70 -4.92
C ILE A 74 19.66 0.84 -6.24
N VAL A 75 20.43 1.01 -7.32
CA VAL A 75 19.93 1.29 -8.69
C VAL A 75 18.94 0.25 -9.20
N ASP A 76 19.03 -0.99 -8.69
CA ASP A 76 18.26 -2.13 -9.17
C ASP A 76 17.03 -2.44 -8.32
N ARG A 77 16.56 -1.53 -7.45
CA ARG A 77 15.30 -1.74 -6.73
C ARG A 77 14.23 -0.75 -7.14
N ARG A 78 12.99 -1.22 -7.24
CA ARG A 78 11.83 -0.39 -7.57
C ARG A 78 10.68 -0.69 -6.63
N ARG A 79 9.95 0.37 -6.29
CA ARG A 79 8.69 0.32 -5.54
C ARG A 79 7.73 1.24 -6.27
N TYR A 80 6.53 0.78 -6.54
CA TYR A 80 5.47 1.64 -7.02
C TYR A 80 4.75 2.29 -5.84
N THR A 81 4.49 3.59 -5.94
CA THR A 81 3.81 4.37 -4.93
C THR A 81 2.75 5.24 -5.57
N VAL A 82 1.53 5.21 -5.03
CA VAL A 82 0.50 6.21 -5.34
C VAL A 82 0.50 7.25 -4.22
N THR A 83 0.56 8.52 -4.60
CA THR A 83 0.54 9.67 -3.68
C THR A 83 -0.63 10.58 -4.03
N VAL A 84 -1.33 11.02 -3.00
CA VAL A 84 -2.34 12.07 -3.05
C VAL A 84 -1.83 13.29 -2.34
N ILE A 85 -1.89 14.42 -3.02
CA ILE A 85 -1.72 15.74 -2.41
C ILE A 85 -3.12 16.27 -2.07
N ALA A 86 -3.37 16.43 -0.79
CA ALA A 86 -4.63 16.92 -0.25
C ALA A 86 -4.47 18.30 0.39
N THR A 87 -5.47 19.16 0.23
CA THR A 87 -5.49 20.52 0.79
C THR A 87 -6.71 20.75 1.66
N GLY A 88 -6.65 21.78 2.51
CA GLY A 88 -7.77 22.19 3.35
C GLY A 88 -8.03 21.33 4.58
N ALA A 89 -7.19 20.30 4.82
CA ALA A 89 -7.22 19.49 6.03
C ALA A 89 -7.07 20.39 7.27
N GLN A 90 -7.97 20.23 8.24
CA GLN A 90 -7.89 20.84 9.58
C GLN A 90 -7.81 19.71 10.61
N ALA A 91 -6.89 18.79 10.35
CA ALA A 91 -6.60 17.64 11.18
C ALA A 91 -5.26 17.85 11.88
N ASP A 92 -4.97 17.05 12.90
CA ASP A 92 -3.62 16.88 13.43
C ASP A 92 -3.11 15.44 13.21
N THR A 93 -1.99 15.10 13.85
CA THR A 93 -1.40 13.76 13.71
C THR A 93 -2.27 12.66 14.34
N ASP A 94 -3.03 12.95 15.40
CA ASP A 94 -3.92 11.98 16.04
C ASP A 94 -5.12 11.69 15.12
N ASP A 95 -5.66 12.73 14.46
CA ASP A 95 -6.68 12.56 13.43
C ASP A 95 -6.19 11.73 12.24
N LEU A 96 -4.94 11.94 11.80
CA LEU A 96 -4.31 11.12 10.75
C LEU A 96 -4.20 9.65 11.19
N VAL A 97 -3.80 9.37 12.43
CA VAL A 97 -3.75 8.01 12.97
C VAL A 97 -5.15 7.38 12.93
N ALA A 98 -6.16 8.09 13.43
CA ALA A 98 -7.54 7.59 13.43
C ALA A 98 -8.06 7.33 12.00
N ALA A 99 -7.79 8.23 11.05
CA ALA A 99 -8.19 8.05 9.66
C ALA A 99 -7.52 6.82 9.01
N LEU A 100 -6.25 6.57 9.31
CA LEU A 100 -5.55 5.37 8.85
C LEU A 100 -6.15 4.10 9.46
N GLU A 101 -6.40 4.08 10.77
CA GLU A 101 -7.01 2.94 11.47
C GLU A 101 -8.43 2.63 10.97
N ASP A 102 -9.27 3.67 10.76
CA ASP A 102 -10.61 3.54 10.18
C ASP A 102 -10.55 3.03 8.74
N ALA A 103 -9.52 3.41 7.99
CA ALA A 103 -9.19 2.86 6.68
C ALA A 103 -8.53 1.47 6.76
N GLY A 104 -8.60 0.77 7.89
CA GLY A 104 -8.14 -0.61 8.06
C GLY A 104 -6.63 -0.78 8.04
N VAL A 105 -5.86 0.30 8.22
CA VAL A 105 -4.40 0.24 8.35
C VAL A 105 -4.05 -0.23 9.75
N THR A 106 -3.17 -1.22 9.85
CA THR A 106 -2.68 -1.79 11.11
C THR A 106 -1.28 -1.29 11.41
N ASP A 107 -0.83 -1.51 12.65
CA ASP A 107 0.53 -1.17 13.10
C ASP A 107 0.91 0.29 12.86
N VAL A 108 -0.07 1.19 12.99
CA VAL A 108 0.11 2.63 12.76
C VAL A 108 1.09 3.20 13.78
N ARG A 109 2.12 3.89 13.28
CA ARG A 109 3.17 4.54 14.08
C ARG A 109 3.31 5.98 13.65
N VAL A 110 3.37 6.85 14.64
CA VAL A 110 3.65 8.28 14.45
C VAL A 110 5.14 8.49 14.20
N ASN A 111 5.46 9.34 13.23
CA ASN A 111 6.82 9.80 12.98
C ASN A 111 7.13 11.02 13.85
N PRO A 112 8.26 11.06 14.59
CA PRO A 112 8.66 12.20 15.41
C PRO A 112 8.76 13.54 14.67
N ILE A 113 8.90 13.51 13.33
CA ILE A 113 9.06 14.68 12.47
C ILE A 113 7.71 15.10 11.85
N GLY A 114 6.61 14.46 12.24
CA GLY A 114 5.25 14.67 11.74
C GLY A 114 4.80 13.56 10.78
N GLY A 115 3.52 13.18 10.89
CA GLY A 115 2.89 12.15 10.07
C GLY A 115 2.76 10.79 10.76
N ALA A 116 2.10 9.86 10.08
CA ALA A 116 1.88 8.50 10.57
C ALA A 116 1.94 7.51 9.41
N ALA A 117 2.35 6.27 9.71
CA ALA A 117 2.42 5.20 8.73
C ALA A 117 2.09 3.85 9.37
N GLY A 118 1.48 2.97 8.60
CA GLY A 118 1.18 1.59 8.99
C GLY A 118 1.10 0.70 7.76
N GLN A 119 0.46 -0.47 7.90
CA GLN A 119 0.34 -1.45 6.84
C GLN A 119 -1.11 -1.85 6.59
N ARG A 120 -1.43 -2.12 5.33
CA ARG A 120 -2.68 -2.76 4.95
C ARG A 120 -2.41 -3.76 3.84
N ASP A 121 -2.82 -5.01 4.05
CA ASP A 121 -2.69 -6.09 3.06
C ASP A 121 -1.25 -6.28 2.53
N GLY A 122 -0.23 -5.99 3.36
CA GLY A 122 1.19 -6.09 2.98
C GLY A 122 1.76 -4.85 2.29
N LEU A 123 0.95 -3.81 2.09
CA LEU A 123 1.33 -2.52 1.53
C LEU A 123 1.56 -1.49 2.63
N ASP A 124 2.52 -0.60 2.42
CA ASP A 124 2.72 0.52 3.35
C ASP A 124 1.72 1.62 3.02
N VAL A 125 1.02 2.13 4.05
CA VAL A 125 0.14 3.29 3.94
C VAL A 125 0.69 4.37 4.85
N SER A 126 0.87 5.58 4.33
CA SER A 126 1.44 6.68 5.12
C SER A 126 0.83 8.02 4.79
N GLY A 127 0.85 8.93 5.75
CA GLY A 127 0.50 10.32 5.56
C GLY A 127 1.45 11.26 6.28
N SER A 128 1.61 12.47 5.74
CA SER A 128 2.33 13.55 6.40
C SER A 128 1.40 14.35 7.31
N ASP A 129 1.95 14.93 8.38
CA ASP A 129 1.19 15.83 9.26
C ASP A 129 0.61 17.00 8.45
N PRO A 130 -0.71 17.25 8.53
CA PRO A 130 -1.38 18.38 7.88
C PRO A 130 -0.78 19.74 8.22
N GLY A 131 -0.26 19.98 9.44
CA GLY A 131 0.60 21.12 9.82
C GLY A 131 0.29 22.53 9.27
N GLY A 132 -0.90 22.81 8.74
CA GLY A 132 -1.26 24.01 7.97
C GLY A 132 -0.71 24.09 6.52
N ARG A 133 -0.23 22.99 5.93
CA ARG A 133 0.27 22.90 4.53
C ARG A 133 -0.44 21.78 3.76
N ASP A 134 -0.09 21.61 2.49
CA ASP A 134 -0.55 20.48 1.69
C ASP A 134 -0.12 19.17 2.37
N MET A 135 -1.09 18.29 2.57
CA MET A 135 -0.89 16.95 3.12
C MET A 135 -0.60 15.99 1.98
N SER A 136 0.31 15.05 2.20
CA SER A 136 0.46 13.88 1.34
C SER A 136 -0.09 12.64 2.05
N VAL A 137 -0.82 11.80 1.33
CA VAL A 137 -1.21 10.44 1.76
C VAL A 137 -0.83 9.49 0.64
N SER A 138 -0.26 8.34 0.97
CA SER A 138 0.28 7.41 -0.03
C SER A 138 0.06 5.95 0.31
N VAL A 139 0.00 5.12 -0.73
CA VAL A 139 0.08 3.65 -0.65
C VAL A 139 1.28 3.20 -1.47
N SER A 140 2.12 2.34 -0.89
CA SER A 140 3.35 1.85 -1.52
C SER A 140 3.44 0.33 -1.50
N GLY A 141 3.83 -0.26 -2.62
CA GLY A 141 4.11 -1.69 -2.76
C GLY A 141 5.46 -2.09 -2.17
N PRO A 142 5.85 -3.37 -2.13
CA PRO A 142 7.18 -3.77 -1.68
C PRO A 142 8.29 -3.27 -2.62
N TYR A 143 9.54 -3.23 -2.13
CA TYR A 143 10.69 -3.08 -3.04
C TYR A 143 10.95 -4.39 -3.77
N LEU A 144 11.06 -4.30 -5.09
CA LEU A 144 11.40 -5.40 -5.99
C LEU A 144 12.81 -5.18 -6.54
N GLU A 145 13.69 -6.17 -6.38
CA GLU A 145 14.99 -6.20 -7.07
C GLU A 145 14.74 -6.51 -8.54
N VAL A 146 15.02 -5.58 -9.44
CA VAL A 146 14.69 -5.64 -10.87
C VAL A 146 15.82 -6.31 -11.66
N ALA A 147 15.46 -7.18 -12.61
CA ALA A 147 16.43 -7.84 -13.47
C ALA A 147 17.14 -6.88 -14.43
N ASP A 148 18.36 -7.25 -14.84
CA ASP A 148 19.11 -6.53 -15.85
C ASP A 148 18.32 -6.41 -17.17
N GLY A 149 18.33 -5.20 -17.74
CA GLY A 149 17.70 -4.92 -19.04
C GLY A 149 16.19 -4.66 -18.99
N VAL A 150 15.54 -4.76 -17.83
CA VAL A 150 14.15 -4.31 -17.65
C VAL A 150 14.13 -2.77 -17.65
N ALA A 151 13.20 -2.19 -18.42
CA ALA A 151 13.02 -0.75 -18.46
C ALA A 151 12.59 -0.24 -17.08
N ARG A 152 13.28 0.79 -16.59
CA ARG A 152 13.13 1.28 -15.21
C ARG A 152 12.42 2.63 -15.14
N GLU A 153 11.53 2.90 -16.09
CA GLU A 153 10.96 4.24 -16.30
C GLU A 153 10.30 4.77 -15.02
N ALA A 154 10.80 5.90 -14.53
CA ALA A 154 10.29 6.64 -13.38
C ALA A 154 9.30 7.72 -13.86
N ALA A 155 8.44 7.37 -14.81
CA ALA A 155 7.45 8.31 -15.31
C ALA A 155 6.30 8.39 -14.32
N ARG A 156 6.01 9.62 -13.89
CA ARG A 156 4.81 9.92 -13.13
C ARG A 156 3.59 9.75 -14.02
N GLU A 157 2.58 9.06 -13.50
CA GLU A 157 1.27 8.93 -14.13
C GLU A 157 0.18 9.55 -13.26
N ASP A 158 -0.79 10.21 -13.90
CA ASP A 158 -1.97 10.72 -13.22
C ASP A 158 -2.86 9.54 -12.80
N VAL A 159 -3.32 9.55 -11.55
CA VAL A 159 -4.13 8.47 -10.98
C VAL A 159 -5.53 8.99 -10.71
N ASP A 160 -6.52 8.33 -11.32
CA ASP A 160 -7.92 8.50 -10.96
C ASP A 160 -8.27 7.58 -9.78
N LEU A 161 -8.79 8.19 -8.72
CA LEU A 161 -9.15 7.52 -7.47
C LEU A 161 -10.64 7.13 -7.40
N GLY A 162 -11.45 7.53 -8.38
CA GLY A 162 -12.88 7.18 -8.46
C GLY A 162 -13.81 8.20 -7.83
#